data_AF-A0A431PGU5-F1
#
_entry.id   AF-A0A431PGU5-F1
#
_cell.length_a   1.000
_cell.length_b   1.000
_cell.length_c   1.000
_cell.angle_alpha   90.00
_cell.angle_beta   90.00
_cell.angle_gamma   90.00
#
_symmetry.space_group_name_H-M   'P 1'
#
loop_
_entity.id
_entity.type
_entity.pdbx_description
1 polymer ?
#
loop_
_entity_poly.entity_id
_entity_poly.type
_entity_poly.pdbx_seq_one_letter_code
_entity_poly.pdbx_strand_id
1 'polypeptide(L)' 'MTKDEARKLVLSEWLALPPSDRATETHAVIFALKAAGQYRWRAVGDRYQDIMDWIRDHIGKP' A
#
# COMPACT_ATOMS: atom_id res chain seq x y z
N MET A 1 -12.07 10.31 1.65
CA MET A 1 -11.02 10.51 0.63
C MET A 1 -11.41 9.80 -0.65
N THR A 2 -10.93 10.31 -1.78
CA THR A 2 -11.03 9.65 -3.09
C THR A 2 -10.03 8.49 -3.19
N LYS A 3 -10.20 7.61 -4.19
CA LYS A 3 -9.25 6.52 -4.45
C LYS A 3 -7.85 7.05 -4.80
N ASP A 4 -7.78 8.17 -5.53
CA ASP A 4 -6.51 8.81 -5.90
C ASP A 4 -5.80 9.45 -4.70
N GLU A 5 -6.54 10.09 -3.79
CA GLU A 5 -5.99 10.60 -2.53
C GLU A 5 -5.42 9.46 -1.68
N ALA A 6 -6.17 8.36 -1.55
CA ALA A 6 -5.72 7.17 -0.82
C ALA A 6 -4.46 6.59 -1.45
N ARG A 7 -4.42 6.46 -2.79
CA ARG A 7 -3.26 5.95 -3.52
C ARG A 7 -2.00 6.77 -3.25
N LYS A 8 -2.09 8.10 -3.26
CA LYS A 8 -0.94 8.98 -2.98
C LYS A 8 -0.44 8.81 -1.55
N LEU A 9 -1.33 8.74 -0.57
CA LEU A 9 -0.98 8.56 0.84
C LEU A 9 -0.32 7.19 1.07
N VAL A 10 -0.92 6.12 0.55
CA VAL A 10 -0.40 4.75 0.68
C VAL A 10 0.98 4.62 0.04
N LEU A 11 1.17 5.14 -1.18
CA LEU A 11 2.49 5.11 -1.84
C LEU A 11 3.52 5.93 -1.07
N SER A 12 3.14 7.10 -0.57
CA SER A 12 4.04 7.94 0.24
C SER A 12 4.47 7.23 1.52
N GLU A 13 3.56 6.55 2.22
CA GLU A 13 3.90 5.77 3.41
C GLU A 13 4.78 4.57 3.08
N TRP A 14 4.45 3.82 2.02
CA TRP A 14 5.24 2.66 1.59
C TRP A 14 6.68 3.05 1.25
N LEU A 15 6.87 4.12 0.49
CA LEU A 15 8.21 4.58 0.08
C LEU A 15 8.99 5.23 1.23
N ALA A 16 8.31 5.71 2.28
CA ALA A 16 8.94 6.21 3.49
C ALA A 16 9.46 5.09 4.41
N LEU A 17 9.05 3.83 4.20
CA LEU A 17 9.57 2.71 4.96
C LEU A 17 11.06 2.47 4.64
N PRO A 18 11.86 2.04 5.64
CA PRO A 18 13.21 1.55 5.40
C PRO A 18 13.21 0.46 4.31
N PRO A 19 14.23 0.40 3.43
CA PRO A 19 14.31 -0.62 2.39
C PRO A 19 14.14 -2.06 2.90
N SER A 20 14.62 -2.37 4.11
CA SER A 20 14.42 -3.67 4.78
C SER A 20 12.94 -4.01 4.94
N ASP A 21 12.13 -3.01 5.28
CA ASP A 21 10.72 -3.15 5.64
C ASP A 21 9.81 -3.07 4.41
N ARG A 22 10.38 -2.86 3.22
CA ARG A 22 9.70 -2.95 1.92
C ARG A 22 10.37 -3.92 0.95
N ALA A 23 11.27 -4.76 1.46
CA ALA A 23 12.08 -5.68 0.66
C ALA A 23 11.30 -6.86 0.07
N THR A 24 10.25 -7.32 0.75
CA THR A 24 9.59 -8.59 0.46
C THR A 24 8.09 -8.44 0.26
N GLU A 25 7.50 -9.40 -0.44
CA GLU A 25 6.05 -9.50 -0.59
C GLU A 25 5.35 -9.69 0.76
N THR A 26 5.97 -10.42 1.71
CA THR A 26 5.45 -10.55 3.07
C THR A 26 5.30 -9.20 3.77
N HIS A 27 6.29 -8.30 3.62
CA HIS A 27 6.18 -6.95 4.17
C HIS A 27 5.08 -6.14 3.47
N ALA A 28 4.94 -6.29 2.16
CA ALA A 28 3.88 -5.66 1.38
C ALA A 28 2.48 -6.09 1.85
N VAL A 29 2.29 -7.39 2.13
CA VAL A 29 1.03 -7.94 2.65
C VAL A 29 0.70 -7.34 4.02
N ILE A 30 1.67 -7.33 4.94
CA ILE A 30 1.48 -6.77 6.30
C ILE A 30 1.11 -5.29 6.21
N PHE A 31 1.83 -4.53 5.38
CA PHE A 31 1.54 -3.13 5.14
C PHE A 31 0.15 -2.92 4.54
N ALA A 32 -0.22 -3.68 3.51
CA ALA A 32 -1.49 -3.56 2.81
C ALA A 32 -2.68 -3.85 3.72
N LEU A 33 -2.59 -4.87 4.60
CA LEU A 33 -3.63 -5.16 5.59
C LEU A 33 -3.83 -4.00 6.57
N LYS A 34 -2.73 -3.42 7.07
CA LYS A 34 -2.80 -2.26 7.97
C LYS A 34 -3.37 -1.03 7.27
N ALA A 35 -2.86 -0.72 6.08
CA ALA A 35 -3.28 0.41 5.26
C ALA A 35 -4.76 0.29 4.85
N ALA A 36 -5.25 -0.92 4.55
CA ALA A 36 -6.67 -1.15 4.26
C ALA A 36 -7.58 -0.89 5.48
N GLY A 37 -7.08 -1.06 6.71
CA GLY A 37 -7.78 -0.67 7.93
C GLY A 37 -7.79 0.85 8.16
N GLN A 38 -6.67 1.51 7.86
CA GLN A 38 -6.44 2.94 8.10
C GLN A 38 -7.12 3.84 7.07
N TYR A 39 -7.01 3.51 5.78
CA TYR A 39 -7.48 4.34 4.67
C TYR A 39 -8.84 3.87 4.17
N ARG A 40 -9.78 4.83 4.06
CA ARG A 40 -11.17 4.57 3.62
C ARG A 40 -11.53 5.39 2.39
N TRP A 41 -11.59 4.74 1.24
CA TRP A 41 -12.19 5.25 0.01
C TRP A 41 -13.34 4.35 -0.43
N ARG A 42 -14.17 4.84 -1.36
CA ARG A 42 -15.19 4.03 -2.01
C ARG A 42 -14.49 3.06 -2.97
N ALA A 43 -14.35 1.81 -2.56
CA ALA A 43 -13.82 0.73 -3.40
C ALA A 43 -14.98 -0.10 -3.96
N VAL A 44 -14.87 -0.52 -5.22
CA VAL A 44 -15.80 -1.47 -5.84
C VAL A 44 -15.49 -2.90 -5.39
N GLY A 45 -14.23 -3.18 -5.02
CA GLY A 45 -13.75 -4.44 -4.49
C GLY A 45 -13.00 -4.28 -3.17
N ASP A 46 -12.08 -5.21 -2.90
CA ASP A 46 -11.27 -5.17 -1.68
C ASP A 46 -10.18 -4.09 -1.75
N ARG A 47 -10.13 -3.27 -0.71
CA ARG A 47 -9.12 -2.21 -0.53
C ARG A 47 -7.72 -2.79 -0.38
N TYR A 48 -7.60 -3.98 0.19
CA TYR A 48 -6.32 -4.70 0.25
C TYR A 48 -5.76 -4.94 -1.15
N GLN A 49 -6.59 -5.41 -2.09
CA GLN A 49 -6.15 -5.71 -3.45
C GLN A 49 -5.73 -4.44 -4.20
N ASP A 50 -6.52 -3.37 -4.08
CA ASP A 50 -6.18 -2.05 -4.60
C ASP A 50 -4.78 -1.59 -4.11
N ILE A 51 -4.51 -1.72 -2.81
CA ILE A 51 -3.21 -1.33 -2.22
C ILE A 51 -2.07 -2.20 -2.73
N MET A 52 -2.25 -3.53 -2.74
CA MET A 52 -1.25 -4.46 -3.26
C MET A 52 -0.88 -4.13 -4.70
N ASP A 53 -1.86 -3.81 -5.55
CA ASP A 53 -1.61 -3.44 -6.94
C ASP A 53 -0.87 -2.10 -7.06
N TRP A 54 -1.06 -1.15 -6.13
CA TRP A 54 -0.30 0.12 -6.13
C TRP A 54 1.17 -0.07 -5.74
N ILE A 55 1.44 -0.90 -4.73
CA ILE A 55 2.80 -1.05 -4.18
C ILE A 55 3.61 -2.15 -4.85
N ARG A 56 2.98 -3.07 -5.61
CA ARG A 56 3.65 -4.22 -6.25
C ARG A 56 4.92 -3.81 -7.03
N ASP A 57 4.83 -2.74 -7.80
CA ASP A 57 5.96 -2.25 -8.60
C ASP A 57 7.09 -1.62 -7.78
N HIS A 58 6.95 -1.50 -6.46
CA HIS A 58 7.90 -0.86 -5.54
C HIS A 58 8.48 -1.83 -4.51
N ILE A 59 8.07 -3.10 -4.51
CA ILE A 59 8.59 -4.12 -3.60
C ILE A 59 10.05 -4.44 -3.98
N GLY A 60 10.94 -4.42 -2.99
CA GLY A 60 12.36 -4.74 -3.18
C GLY A 60 13.15 -3.71 -4.01
N LYS A 61 12.54 -2.59 -4.37
CA LYS A 61 13.22 -1.49 -5.08
C LYS A 61 13.84 -0.51 -4.07
N PRO A 62 14.94 0.19 -4.44
CA PRO A 62 15.52 1.25 -3.63
C PRO A 62 14.57 2.41 -3.38
#